data_AF-A0A131YTX5-F1
#
_entry.id   AF-A0A131YTX5-F1
#
_cell.length_a   1.000
_cell.length_b   1.000
_cell.length_c   1.000
_cell.angle_alpha   90.00
_cell.angle_beta   90.00
_cell.angle_gamma   90.00
#
_symmetry.space_group_name_H-M   'P 1'
#
loop_
_entity.id
_entity.type
_entity.pdbx_description
1 polymer ?
#
loop_
_entity_poly.entity_id
_entity_poly.type
_entity_poly.pdbx_seq_one_letter_code
_entity_poly.pdbx_strand_id
1 'polypeptide(L)'
;MLLDRMLYLNSRFSPMCAQKAMFTMARIPSLYIMLTFLCLSHAETTAKKDSSDVPFEEDYQYFCYQNASDAVAIQGKIYVRIQNFKNPKLPPLCDSAEQVAKLNNTHYIYTLAAVVPMFLNDTLVKFNTSFVLSMTGNHTTYNAMTYQYASNEPPKLRKLMYLSPEQDCMIFVDNRTTTEKPKCQLLQPANYANGSIPEMCLNVYNQNCPGENITVYYPYCQGLQEITLEALSKILQQKRTTTPATEVC
;
A
#
# COMPACT_ATOMS: atom_id res chain seq x y z
N MET A 1 2.82 38.44 -6.91
CA MET A 1 2.33 38.58 -5.52
C MET A 1 0.82 38.37 -5.52
N LEU A 2 0.38 37.33 -4.81
CA LEU A 2 -0.88 37.28 -4.04
C LEU A 2 -2.28 37.02 -4.66
N LEU A 3 -2.47 36.78 -5.97
CA LEU A 3 -3.82 36.40 -6.45
C LEU A 3 -3.98 35.05 -7.19
N ASP A 4 -2.93 34.40 -7.69
CA ASP A 4 -3.07 33.06 -8.31
C ASP A 4 -3.02 31.88 -7.32
N ARG A 5 -2.95 32.14 -6.01
CA ARG A 5 -2.88 31.11 -4.96
C ARG A 5 -4.23 30.77 -4.29
N MET A 6 -5.33 31.43 -4.65
CA MET A 6 -6.63 31.26 -3.96
C MET A 6 -7.65 30.35 -4.68
N LEU A 7 -7.32 29.74 -5.82
CA LEU A 7 -8.20 28.78 -6.50
C LEU A 7 -7.83 27.29 -6.29
N TYR A 8 -6.80 27.00 -5.48
CA TYR A 8 -6.31 25.64 -5.20
C TYR A 8 -6.72 25.08 -3.82
N LEU A 9 -7.77 25.64 -3.21
CA LEU A 9 -8.31 25.19 -1.92
C LEU A 9 -9.80 24.92 -2.05
N ASN A 10 -10.23 23.93 -2.85
CA ASN A 10 -11.55 23.27 -2.74
C ASN A 10 -11.82 22.14 -3.76
N SER A 11 -10.81 21.40 -4.25
CA SER A 11 -11.11 20.11 -4.90
C SER A 11 -11.31 19.04 -3.82
N ARG A 12 -12.53 19.00 -3.28
CA ARG A 12 -13.03 17.89 -2.47
C ARG A 12 -12.73 16.58 -3.21
N PHE A 13 -12.09 15.66 -2.50
CA PHE A 13 -12.03 14.24 -2.86
C PHE A 13 -13.43 13.75 -3.18
N SER A 14 -13.72 13.49 -4.46
CA SER A 14 -14.77 12.59 -4.91
C SER A 14 -14.63 12.37 -6.42
N PRO A 15 -14.71 11.12 -6.88
CA PRO A 15 -15.92 10.35 -6.67
C PRO A 15 -15.81 9.50 -5.41
N MET A 16 -16.60 9.86 -4.38
CA MET A 16 -17.27 8.90 -3.50
C MET A 16 -17.53 7.63 -4.30
N CYS A 17 -17.16 6.45 -3.79
CA CYS A 17 -17.43 5.14 -4.38
C CYS A 17 -18.73 5.18 -5.22
N ALA A 18 -18.61 5.49 -6.50
CA ALA A 18 -19.76 5.89 -7.28
C ALA A 18 -20.50 4.61 -7.59
N GLN A 19 -21.61 4.41 -6.88
CA GLN A 19 -22.69 3.48 -7.14
C GLN A 19 -22.39 2.47 -8.25
N LYS A 20 -21.81 1.32 -7.90
CA LYS A 20 -22.12 0.08 -8.61
C LYS A 20 -23.54 -0.36 -8.22
N ALA A 21 -24.52 0.49 -8.51
CA ALA A 21 -25.91 0.12 -8.58
C ALA A 21 -26.32 0.41 -10.02
N MET A 22 -26.27 -0.63 -10.85
CA MET A 22 -27.03 -0.63 -12.10
C MET A 22 -28.49 -0.35 -11.70
N PHE A 23 -28.96 0.88 -11.91
CA PHE A 23 -30.38 1.15 -11.99
C PHE A 23 -30.91 0.32 -13.15
N THR A 24 -31.50 -0.82 -12.84
CA THR A 24 -32.33 -1.55 -13.78
C THR A 24 -33.55 -0.67 -14.03
N MET A 25 -33.55 0.08 -15.14
CA MET A 25 -34.72 0.83 -15.58
C MET A 25 -35.83 -0.16 -15.93
N ALA A 26 -36.72 -0.44 -14.98
CA ALA A 26 -38.03 -0.96 -15.30
C ALA A 26 -38.85 0.19 -15.91
N ARG A 27 -39.12 0.11 -17.22
CA ARG A 27 -40.03 1.01 -17.93
C ARG A 27 -41.45 0.83 -17.37
N ILE A 28 -42.02 1.86 -16.77
CA ILE A 28 -43.46 1.97 -16.48
C ILE A 28 -43.97 3.20 -17.24
N PRO A 29 -45.09 3.12 -18.00
CA PRO A 29 -45.53 4.20 -18.86
C PRO A 29 -46.21 5.33 -18.07
N SER A 30 -45.98 6.55 -18.55
CA SER A 30 -46.59 7.82 -18.13
C SER A 30 -48.11 7.83 -18.19
N LEU A 31 -48.78 8.36 -17.15
CA LEU A 31 -49.74 9.48 -17.23
C LEU A 31 -50.32 9.85 -15.85
N TYR A 32 -50.48 11.16 -15.58
CA TYR A 32 -51.29 11.80 -14.51
C TYR A 32 -50.72 11.67 -13.07
N ILE A 33 -50.51 12.71 -12.24
CA ILE A 33 -51.11 14.04 -12.06
C ILE A 33 -50.12 14.95 -11.31
N MET A 34 -50.10 16.22 -11.72
CA MET A 34 -49.47 17.37 -11.05
C MET A 34 -50.21 17.77 -9.76
N LEU A 35 -49.47 18.39 -8.83
CA LEU A 35 -49.91 19.10 -7.59
C LEU A 35 -50.14 18.27 -6.32
N THR A 36 -49.07 18.15 -5.52
CA THR A 36 -49.05 18.60 -4.11
C THR A 36 -47.62 19.01 -3.73
N PHE A 37 -47.29 20.30 -3.93
CA PHE A 37 -46.19 20.96 -3.22
C PHE A 37 -46.74 21.39 -1.86
N LEU A 38 -46.19 20.87 -0.75
CA LEU A 38 -45.84 21.62 0.47
C LEU A 38 -45.46 20.66 1.61
N CYS A 39 -44.21 20.81 2.04
CA CYS A 39 -43.65 20.52 3.37
C CYS A 39 -43.71 19.08 3.90
N LEU A 40 -42.70 18.28 3.53
CA LEU A 40 -41.90 17.51 4.49
C LEU A 40 -40.47 17.42 3.94
N SER A 41 -39.76 18.54 3.97
CA SER A 41 -38.31 18.53 3.97
C SER A 41 -37.86 17.90 5.29
N HIS A 42 -37.78 16.57 5.33
CA HIS A 42 -36.83 15.92 6.22
C HIS A 42 -35.45 16.33 5.70
N ALA A 43 -34.97 17.47 6.18
CA ALA A 43 -33.54 17.65 6.28
C ALA A 43 -33.11 16.54 7.23
N GLU A 44 -32.70 15.40 6.68
CA GLU A 44 -31.76 14.55 7.38
C GLU A 44 -30.56 15.45 7.60
N THR A 45 -30.52 16.03 8.80
CA THR A 45 -29.31 16.55 9.39
C THR A 45 -28.40 15.34 9.48
N THR A 46 -27.70 15.05 8.38
CA THR A 46 -26.53 14.19 8.42
C THR A 46 -25.64 14.89 9.41
N ALA A 47 -25.61 14.35 10.62
CA ALA A 47 -24.67 14.75 11.64
C ALA A 47 -23.32 14.72 10.92
N LYS A 48 -22.76 15.90 10.70
CA LYS A 48 -21.40 16.07 10.21
C LYS A 48 -20.54 15.51 11.33
N LYS A 49 -20.39 14.19 11.34
CA LYS A 49 -19.42 13.50 12.18
C LYS A 49 -18.10 14.03 11.65
N ASP A 50 -17.52 14.91 12.43
CA ASP A 50 -16.18 15.41 12.19
C ASP A 50 -15.31 14.17 12.02
N SER A 51 -14.90 13.89 10.78
CA SER A 51 -14.28 12.63 10.38
C SER A 51 -12.80 12.59 10.80
N SER A 52 -12.40 13.39 11.78
CA SER A 52 -11.00 13.58 12.13
C SER A 52 -10.38 12.40 12.88
N ASP A 53 -11.20 11.50 13.43
CA ASP A 53 -10.69 10.42 14.30
C ASP A 53 -10.57 9.07 13.59
N VAL A 54 -11.17 8.87 12.40
CA VAL A 54 -11.10 7.60 11.68
C VAL A 54 -9.94 7.64 10.69
N PRO A 55 -8.95 6.73 10.79
CA PRO A 55 -7.89 6.62 9.79
C PRO A 55 -8.44 6.34 8.39
N PHE A 56 -7.82 6.87 7.34
CA PHE A 56 -8.25 6.67 5.94
C PHE A 56 -8.47 5.20 5.58
N GLU A 57 -7.58 4.32 6.05
CA GLU A 57 -7.63 2.88 5.82
C GLU A 57 -8.81 2.17 6.54
N GLU A 58 -9.56 2.89 7.38
CA GLU A 58 -10.73 2.41 8.15
C GLU A 58 -12.00 3.24 7.90
N ASP A 59 -11.96 4.23 7.01
CA ASP A 59 -13.12 5.06 6.67
C ASP A 59 -13.93 4.41 5.52
N TYR A 60 -15.20 4.10 5.81
CA TYR A 60 -16.13 3.41 4.92
C TYR A 60 -16.30 4.12 3.56
N GLN A 61 -16.04 5.43 3.50
CA GLN A 61 -16.12 6.21 2.26
C GLN A 61 -15.08 5.77 1.22
N TYR A 62 -14.01 5.09 1.64
CA TYR A 62 -12.89 4.67 0.79
C TYR A 62 -12.77 3.15 0.62
N PHE A 63 -13.66 2.35 1.19
CA PHE A 63 -13.58 0.88 1.17
C PHE A 63 -13.51 0.30 -0.26
N CYS A 64 -14.11 0.95 -1.25
CA CYS A 64 -14.04 0.51 -2.64
C CYS A 64 -12.62 0.51 -3.23
N TYR A 65 -11.66 1.23 -2.63
CA TYR A 65 -10.25 1.24 -3.03
C TYR A 65 -9.39 0.30 -2.17
N GLN A 66 -10.00 -0.47 -1.26
CA GLN A 66 -9.30 -1.18 -0.18
C GLN A 66 -9.54 -2.69 -0.22
N ASN A 67 -9.73 -3.25 -1.42
CA ASN A 67 -9.79 -4.70 -1.59
C ASN A 67 -8.39 -5.31 -1.71
N ALA A 68 -7.88 -5.86 -0.62
CA ALA A 68 -6.59 -6.52 -0.56
C ALA A 68 -6.52 -7.78 -1.43
N SER A 69 -7.66 -8.40 -1.77
CA SER A 69 -7.70 -9.53 -2.69
C SER A 69 -7.25 -9.14 -4.10
N ASP A 70 -7.60 -7.93 -4.54
CA ASP A 70 -7.19 -7.39 -5.84
C ASP A 70 -5.71 -7.03 -5.81
N ALA A 71 -5.24 -6.41 -4.71
CA ALA A 71 -3.83 -6.07 -4.54
C ALA A 71 -2.90 -7.29 -4.58
N VAL A 72 -3.28 -8.40 -3.92
CA VAL A 72 -2.46 -9.63 -3.94
C VAL A 72 -2.62 -10.47 -5.22
N ALA A 73 -3.57 -10.13 -6.09
CA ALA A 73 -3.74 -10.80 -7.38
C ALA A 73 -2.89 -10.17 -8.51
N ILE A 74 -2.25 -9.04 -8.24
CA ILE A 74 -1.36 -8.36 -9.20
C ILE A 74 -0.18 -9.27 -9.52
N GLN A 75 -0.02 -9.55 -10.81
CA GLN A 75 0.97 -10.47 -11.35
C GLN A 75 2.35 -9.81 -11.44
N GLY A 76 3.39 -10.64 -11.25
CA GLY A 76 4.78 -10.23 -11.35
C GLY A 76 5.25 -9.40 -10.15
N LYS A 77 6.41 -8.79 -10.34
CA LYS A 77 7.09 -8.06 -9.27
C LYS A 77 6.49 -6.68 -9.04
N ILE A 78 6.34 -6.33 -7.76
CA ILE A 78 5.89 -5.04 -7.26
C ILE A 78 7.02 -4.43 -6.45
N TYR A 79 7.31 -3.15 -6.65
CA TYR A 79 8.38 -2.42 -5.96
C TYR A 79 7.83 -1.38 -5.00
N VAL A 80 8.46 -1.25 -3.83
CA VAL A 80 8.25 -0.10 -2.96
C VAL A 80 8.93 1.11 -3.59
N ARG A 81 8.16 2.11 -4.00
CA ARG A 81 8.66 3.35 -4.59
C ARG A 81 9.18 4.28 -3.51
N ILE A 82 8.32 4.57 -2.54
CA ILE A 82 8.59 5.50 -1.44
C ILE A 82 7.98 4.97 -0.12
N GLN A 83 8.58 5.36 1.00
CA GLN A 83 8.04 5.13 2.33
C GLN A 83 8.37 6.28 3.28
N ASN A 84 7.64 6.43 4.39
CA ASN A 84 7.80 7.55 5.33
C ASN A 84 8.41 7.16 6.69
N PHE A 85 9.05 6.00 6.79
CA PHE A 85 9.66 5.51 8.03
C PHE A 85 11.03 4.88 7.77
N LYS A 86 11.95 5.03 8.72
CA LYS A 86 13.31 4.47 8.65
C LYS A 86 13.39 3.19 9.48
N ASN A 87 14.04 2.17 8.94
CA ASN A 87 14.62 1.10 9.75
C ASN A 87 16.14 1.31 9.76
N PRO A 88 16.73 1.81 10.86
CA PRO A 88 18.16 2.12 10.90
C PRO A 88 19.05 0.87 10.77
N LYS A 89 18.53 -0.33 11.06
CA LYS A 89 19.28 -1.58 10.92
C LYS A 89 19.28 -2.11 9.49
N LEU A 90 18.18 -1.87 8.77
CA LEU A 90 17.96 -2.31 7.39
C LEU A 90 17.39 -1.13 6.60
N PRO A 91 18.24 -0.19 6.16
CA PRO A 91 17.80 0.92 5.33
C PRO A 91 17.08 0.38 4.09
N PRO A 92 15.88 0.88 3.76
CA PRO A 92 15.08 0.35 2.67
C PRO A 92 15.75 0.66 1.33
N LEU A 93 15.91 -0.34 0.48
CA LEU A 93 16.48 -0.16 -0.86
C LEU A 93 16.11 -1.31 -1.78
N CYS A 94 15.49 -0.97 -2.91
CA CYS A 94 15.00 -1.90 -3.92
C CYS A 94 14.06 -2.97 -3.35
N ASP A 95 13.30 -2.63 -2.30
CA ASP A 95 12.34 -3.53 -1.68
C ASP A 95 11.25 -3.92 -2.70
N SER A 96 10.99 -5.21 -2.81
CA SER A 96 10.05 -5.78 -3.77
C SER A 96 9.33 -7.00 -3.22
N ALA A 97 8.18 -7.28 -3.82
CA ALA A 97 7.34 -8.43 -3.52
C ALA A 97 6.83 -9.05 -4.83
N GLU A 98 6.77 -10.38 -4.90
CA GLU A 98 6.23 -11.11 -6.04
C GLU A 98 5.44 -12.33 -5.57
N GLN A 99 4.21 -12.48 -6.05
CA GLN A 99 3.38 -13.63 -5.72
C GLN A 99 3.95 -14.87 -6.42
N VAL A 100 4.21 -15.94 -5.66
CA VAL A 100 4.68 -17.22 -6.23
C VAL A 100 3.61 -18.30 -6.20
N ALA A 101 2.68 -18.27 -5.24
CA ALA A 101 1.58 -19.23 -5.18
C ALA A 101 0.36 -18.65 -4.48
N LYS A 102 -0.84 -19.06 -4.94
CA LYS A 102 -2.10 -18.92 -4.20
C LYS A 102 -2.46 -20.27 -3.62
N LEU A 103 -2.45 -20.39 -2.29
CA LEU A 103 -2.81 -21.63 -1.60
C LEU A 103 -4.32 -21.76 -1.43
N ASN A 104 -4.98 -20.65 -1.10
CA ASN A 104 -6.43 -20.53 -1.04
C ASN A 104 -6.83 -19.05 -1.19
N ASN A 105 -8.07 -18.68 -0.85
CA ASN A 105 -8.56 -17.30 -1.02
C ASN A 105 -7.88 -16.27 -0.10
N THR A 106 -7.34 -16.69 1.05
CA THR A 106 -6.71 -15.81 2.03
C THR A 106 -5.20 -16.02 2.16
N HIS A 107 -4.68 -17.17 1.73
CA HIS A 107 -3.29 -17.56 1.93
C HIS A 107 -2.52 -17.58 0.61
N TYR A 108 -1.43 -16.83 0.57
CA TYR A 108 -0.54 -16.68 -0.57
C TYR A 108 0.90 -16.88 -0.11
N ILE A 109 1.74 -17.37 -1.01
CA ILE A 109 3.18 -17.36 -0.83
C ILE A 109 3.74 -16.24 -1.71
N TYR A 110 4.56 -15.39 -1.11
CA TYR A 110 5.27 -14.31 -1.77
C TYR A 110 6.77 -14.49 -1.61
N THR A 111 7.52 -14.08 -2.62
CA THR A 111 8.94 -13.77 -2.49
C THR A 111 9.07 -12.30 -2.12
N LEU A 112 9.74 -12.00 -1.02
CA LEU A 112 10.23 -10.66 -0.73
C LEU A 112 11.70 -10.55 -1.08
N ALA A 113 12.13 -9.41 -1.63
CA ALA A 113 13.53 -9.15 -1.93
C ALA A 113 13.90 -7.69 -1.65
N ALA A 114 15.08 -7.47 -1.09
CA ALA A 114 15.61 -6.13 -0.80
C ALA A 114 17.15 -6.15 -0.83
N VAL A 115 17.79 -4.99 -1.03
CA VAL A 115 19.23 -4.87 -0.81
C VAL A 115 19.49 -4.91 0.70
N VAL A 116 20.54 -5.60 1.11
CA VAL A 116 21.00 -5.60 2.51
C VAL A 116 22.40 -4.97 2.55
N PRO A 117 22.49 -3.62 2.66
CA PRO A 117 23.75 -2.89 2.50
C PRO A 117 24.85 -3.32 3.48
N MET A 118 24.46 -3.90 4.61
CA MET A 118 25.41 -4.43 5.59
C MET A 118 26.29 -5.56 5.04
N PHE A 119 25.82 -6.27 4.00
CA PHE A 119 26.51 -7.46 3.48
C PHE A 119 26.88 -7.35 2.00
N LEU A 120 25.97 -6.79 1.18
CA LEU A 120 26.09 -6.66 -0.27
C LEU A 120 25.38 -5.38 -0.72
N ASN A 121 26.09 -4.51 -1.44
CA ASN A 121 25.54 -3.24 -1.90
C ASN A 121 24.75 -3.35 -3.21
N ASP A 122 25.04 -4.37 -4.03
CA ASP A 122 24.51 -4.53 -5.38
C ASP A 122 23.81 -5.89 -5.58
N THR A 123 23.23 -6.45 -4.52
CA THR A 123 22.56 -7.75 -4.58
C THR A 123 21.28 -7.72 -3.75
N LEU A 124 20.20 -8.19 -4.36
CA LEU A 124 18.92 -8.41 -3.71
C LEU A 124 18.96 -9.74 -2.95
N VAL A 125 18.69 -9.70 -1.66
CA VAL A 125 18.52 -10.89 -0.84
C VAL A 125 17.03 -11.20 -0.79
N LYS A 126 16.66 -12.41 -1.18
CA LYS A 126 15.26 -12.85 -1.24
C LYS A 126 14.93 -14.02 -0.33
N PHE A 127 13.67 -14.07 0.08
CA PHE A 127 13.10 -15.20 0.82
C PHE A 127 11.59 -15.31 0.60
N ASN A 128 11.06 -16.51 0.79
CA ASN A 128 9.62 -16.75 0.71
C ASN A 128 8.96 -16.52 2.06
N THR A 129 7.77 -15.92 2.04
CA THR A 129 6.95 -15.67 3.23
C THR A 129 5.48 -15.87 2.92
N SER A 130 4.69 -16.14 3.95
CA SER A 130 3.24 -16.26 3.81
C SER A 130 2.57 -14.90 3.95
N PHE A 131 1.69 -14.59 3.01
CA PHE A 131 0.77 -13.45 3.07
C PHE A 131 -0.61 -13.98 3.43
N VAL A 132 -1.15 -13.52 4.55
CA VAL A 132 -2.47 -13.93 5.05
C VAL A 132 -3.41 -12.74 5.06
N LEU A 133 -4.45 -12.79 4.24
CA LEU A 133 -5.47 -11.75 4.16
C LEU A 133 -6.38 -11.77 5.40
N SER A 134 -6.79 -10.57 5.83
CA SER A 134 -7.72 -10.37 6.93
C SER A 134 -8.58 -9.12 6.69
N MET A 135 -9.66 -9.02 7.46
CA MET A 135 -10.54 -7.85 7.51
C MET A 135 -10.23 -7.08 8.79
N THR A 136 -10.23 -5.75 8.74
CA THR A 136 -10.06 -4.88 9.90
C THR A 136 -11.21 -3.89 10.02
N GLY A 137 -11.41 -3.34 11.23
CA GLY A 137 -12.48 -2.37 11.48
C GLY A 137 -13.85 -2.88 11.04
N ASN A 138 -14.54 -2.08 10.22
CA ASN A 138 -15.89 -2.36 9.71
C ASN A 138 -15.89 -2.89 8.26
N HIS A 139 -14.74 -3.31 7.73
CA HIS A 139 -14.64 -3.86 6.39
C HIS A 139 -15.44 -5.17 6.25
N THR A 140 -16.15 -5.31 5.12
CA THR A 140 -16.84 -6.57 4.74
C THR A 140 -16.06 -7.38 3.72
N THR A 141 -14.94 -6.84 3.24
CA THR A 141 -14.00 -7.46 2.29
C THR A 141 -12.59 -7.43 2.88
N TYR A 142 -11.71 -8.34 2.45
CA TYR A 142 -10.32 -8.32 2.91
C TYR A 142 -9.66 -6.98 2.53
N ASN A 143 -9.11 -6.28 3.51
CA ASN A 143 -8.45 -4.98 3.34
C ASN A 143 -7.05 -4.96 3.96
N ALA A 144 -6.61 -6.04 4.59
CA ALA A 144 -5.32 -6.11 5.24
C ALA A 144 -4.63 -7.45 4.98
N MET A 145 -3.33 -7.49 5.20
CA MET A 145 -2.50 -8.68 5.08
C MET A 145 -1.43 -8.72 6.16
N THR A 146 -1.19 -9.92 6.68
CA THR A 146 -0.12 -10.20 7.64
C THR A 146 0.99 -10.99 6.96
N TYR A 147 2.23 -10.51 7.07
CA TYR A 147 3.41 -11.22 6.58
C TYR A 147 4.67 -10.84 7.35
N GLN A 148 5.66 -11.72 7.27
CA GLN A 148 6.99 -11.48 7.83
C GLN A 148 7.85 -10.69 6.84
N TYR A 149 8.29 -9.50 7.25
CA TYR A 149 9.14 -8.61 6.43
C TYR A 149 10.62 -9.00 6.43
N ALA A 150 11.11 -9.55 7.55
CA ALA A 150 12.47 -10.06 7.70
C ALA A 150 12.42 -11.36 8.51
N SER A 151 13.27 -12.33 8.17
CA SER A 151 13.25 -13.70 8.75
C SER A 151 13.40 -13.76 10.28
N ASN A 152 13.92 -12.70 10.89
CA ASN A 152 14.11 -12.56 12.34
C ASN A 152 13.11 -11.63 13.04
N GLU A 153 12.14 -11.08 12.31
CA GLU A 153 11.09 -10.22 12.87
C GLU A 153 9.74 -10.97 12.89
N PRO A 154 8.83 -10.70 13.84
CA PRO A 154 7.49 -11.27 13.79
C PRO A 154 6.72 -10.77 12.56
N PRO A 155 5.74 -11.55 12.06
CA PRO A 155 4.81 -11.08 11.05
C PRO A 155 4.08 -9.80 11.49
N LYS A 156 3.90 -8.86 10.56
CA LYS A 156 3.22 -7.58 10.81
C LYS A 156 1.97 -7.48 9.94
N LEU A 157 0.90 -6.98 10.54
CA LEU A 157 -0.33 -6.62 9.84
C LEU A 157 -0.15 -5.28 9.13
N ARG A 158 -0.44 -5.25 7.83
CA ARG A 158 -0.48 -4.04 7.01
C ARG A 158 -1.84 -3.91 6.35
N LYS A 159 -2.43 -2.72 6.45
CA LYS A 159 -3.72 -2.39 5.88
C LYS A 159 -3.53 -1.71 4.53
N LEU A 160 -4.34 -2.11 3.55
CA LEU A 160 -4.42 -1.44 2.27
C LEU A 160 -5.14 -0.12 2.47
N MET A 161 -4.40 0.98 2.37
CA MET A 161 -4.96 2.32 2.44
C MET A 161 -5.65 2.67 1.12
N TYR A 162 -5.01 2.36 -0.01
CA TYR A 162 -5.51 2.70 -1.34
C TYR A 162 -4.91 1.79 -2.40
N LEU A 163 -5.74 1.30 -3.31
CA LEU A 163 -5.37 0.69 -4.57
C LEU A 163 -5.98 1.52 -5.69
N SER A 164 -5.17 1.97 -6.64
CA SER A 164 -5.68 2.71 -7.80
C SER A 164 -6.61 1.82 -8.64
N PRO A 165 -7.66 2.39 -9.28
CA PRO A 165 -8.53 1.63 -10.18
C PRO A 165 -7.77 0.88 -11.28
N GLU A 166 -6.69 1.47 -11.77
CA GLU A 166 -5.81 0.91 -12.80
C GLU A 166 -4.82 -0.14 -12.24
N GLN A 167 -4.80 -0.34 -10.92
CA GLN A 167 -3.89 -1.23 -10.19
C GLN A 167 -2.39 -0.96 -10.46
N ASP A 168 -2.08 0.26 -10.91
CA ASP A 168 -0.73 0.75 -11.19
C ASP A 168 -0.04 1.39 -9.98
N CYS A 169 -0.76 1.53 -8.86
CA CYS A 169 -0.27 2.09 -7.61
C CYS A 169 -1.09 1.59 -6.40
N MET A 170 -0.39 1.28 -5.32
CA MET A 170 -1.01 0.87 -4.06
C MET A 170 -0.27 1.45 -2.85
N ILE A 171 -0.99 1.71 -1.77
CA ILE A 171 -0.46 2.25 -0.53
C ILE A 171 -0.83 1.31 0.61
N PHE A 172 0.18 0.82 1.32
CA PHE A 172 0.00 0.08 2.56
C PHE A 172 0.43 0.93 3.75
N VAL A 173 -0.24 0.72 4.88
CA VAL A 173 0.13 1.31 6.17
C VAL A 173 0.26 0.20 7.22
N ASP A 174 1.29 0.27 8.05
CA ASP A 174 1.40 -0.62 9.22
C ASP A 174 0.17 -0.44 10.12
N ASN A 175 -0.26 -1.52 10.79
CA ASN A 175 -1.33 -1.43 11.77
C ASN A 175 -0.99 -0.40 12.86
N ARG A 176 -1.95 0.47 13.17
CA ARG A 176 -1.78 1.59 14.08
C ARG A 176 -3.04 1.91 14.87
N THR A 177 -2.87 2.57 16.01
CA THR A 177 -3.96 3.31 16.68
C THR A 177 -4.16 4.68 16.04
N THR A 178 -5.22 5.40 16.43
CA THR A 178 -5.52 6.75 15.94
C THR A 178 -4.47 7.79 16.36
N THR A 179 -3.69 7.53 17.41
CA THR A 179 -2.65 8.44 17.91
C THR A 179 -1.25 8.14 17.36
N GLU A 180 -1.06 6.98 16.74
CA GLU A 180 0.21 6.57 16.16
C GLU A 180 0.42 7.20 14.77
N LYS A 181 1.66 7.67 14.55
CA LYS A 181 2.05 8.19 13.22
C LYS A 181 1.97 7.07 12.19
N PRO A 182 1.36 7.32 11.02
CA PRO A 182 1.26 6.33 9.96
C PRO A 182 2.64 5.98 9.41
N LYS A 183 2.89 4.67 9.22
CA LYS A 183 4.07 4.15 8.55
C LYS A 183 3.63 3.53 7.24
N CYS A 184 3.80 4.29 6.17
CA CYS A 184 3.29 3.96 4.85
C CYS A 184 4.38 3.49 3.90
N GLN A 185 3.99 2.65 2.96
CA GLN A 185 4.75 2.32 1.76
C GLN A 185 3.83 2.54 0.55
N LEU A 186 4.31 3.25 -0.47
CA LEU A 186 3.69 3.32 -1.78
C LEU A 186 4.43 2.38 -2.72
N LEU A 187 3.68 1.49 -3.37
CA LEU A 187 4.22 0.47 -4.25
C LEU A 187 3.62 0.59 -5.64
N GLN A 188 4.40 0.17 -6.64
CA GLN A 188 3.94 0.06 -8.02
C GLN A 188 4.44 -1.24 -8.66
N PRO A 189 3.65 -1.86 -9.55
CA PRO A 189 4.11 -2.99 -10.34
C PRO A 189 5.31 -2.60 -11.22
N ALA A 190 6.17 -3.56 -11.54
CA ALA A 190 7.46 -3.33 -12.21
C ALA A 190 7.35 -2.57 -13.53
N ASN A 191 6.29 -2.80 -14.31
CA ASN A 191 6.02 -2.10 -15.57
C ASN A 191 5.69 -0.60 -15.37
N TYR A 192 5.26 -0.18 -14.18
CA TYR A 192 4.99 1.22 -13.84
C TYR A 192 6.09 1.87 -13.00
N ALA A 193 6.97 1.07 -12.37
CA ALA A 193 7.96 1.54 -11.40
C ALA A 193 9.03 2.50 -11.99
N ASN A 194 9.27 2.47 -13.31
CA ASN A 194 10.16 3.45 -13.96
C ASN A 194 9.46 4.76 -14.35
N GLY A 195 8.13 4.78 -14.33
CA GLY A 195 7.32 5.96 -14.62
C GLY A 195 7.11 6.86 -13.42
N SER A 196 6.34 7.92 -13.64
CA SER A 196 5.80 8.77 -12.59
C SER A 196 4.75 8.03 -11.77
N ILE A 197 4.68 8.33 -10.47
CA ILE A 197 3.58 7.87 -9.61
C ILE A 197 2.29 8.59 -10.08
N PRO A 198 1.16 7.88 -10.26
CA PRO A 198 -0.12 8.49 -10.59
C PRO A 198 -0.51 9.59 -9.59
N GLU A 199 -0.98 10.73 -10.10
CA GLU A 199 -1.26 11.93 -9.30
C GLU A 199 -2.20 11.64 -8.12
N MET A 200 -3.29 10.91 -8.37
CA MET A 200 -4.25 10.54 -7.32
C MET A 200 -3.63 9.68 -6.23
N CYS A 201 -2.79 8.70 -6.59
CA CYS A 201 -2.10 7.85 -5.62
C CYS A 201 -1.11 8.68 -4.78
N LEU A 202 -0.33 9.55 -5.43
CA LEU A 202 0.61 10.43 -4.74
C LEU A 202 -0.10 11.41 -3.80
N ASN A 203 -1.27 11.93 -4.20
CA ASN A 203 -2.09 12.80 -3.36
C ASN A 203 -2.62 12.07 -2.12
N VAL A 204 -3.17 10.86 -2.26
CA VAL A 204 -3.59 10.03 -1.12
C VAL A 204 -2.41 9.78 -0.18
N TYR A 205 -1.25 9.42 -0.72
CA TYR A 205 -0.05 9.18 0.07
C TYR A 205 0.38 10.44 0.85
N ASN A 206 0.55 11.57 0.17
CA ASN A 206 1.04 12.80 0.81
C ASN A 206 0.10 13.33 1.90
N GLN A 207 -1.21 13.15 1.73
CA GLN A 207 -2.20 13.60 2.71
C GLN A 207 -2.28 12.70 3.95
N ASN A 208 -2.07 11.39 3.76
CA ASN A 208 -2.30 10.40 4.82
C ASN A 208 -1.01 9.83 5.43
N CYS A 209 0.15 10.14 4.86
CA CYS A 209 1.45 9.60 5.28
C CYS A 209 2.46 10.73 5.55
N PRO A 210 2.18 11.64 6.52
CA PRO A 210 3.09 12.73 6.85
C PRO A 210 4.45 12.21 7.32
N GLY A 211 5.51 12.93 6.98
CA GLY A 211 6.88 12.60 7.37
C GLY A 211 7.88 12.84 6.25
N GLU A 212 9.12 12.45 6.49
CA GLU A 212 10.17 12.46 5.48
C GLU A 212 9.96 11.29 4.51
N ASN A 213 9.84 11.59 3.22
CA ASN A 213 9.76 10.56 2.20
C ASN A 213 11.16 10.02 1.88
N ILE A 214 11.28 8.70 1.92
CA ILE A 214 12.48 7.96 1.58
C ILE A 214 12.21 7.27 0.26
N THR A 215 13.05 7.57 -0.74
CA THR A 215 13.05 6.84 -2.01
C THR A 215 13.63 5.46 -1.78
N VAL A 216 12.85 4.43 -2.10
CA VAL A 216 13.25 3.02 -1.95
C VAL A 216 13.60 2.41 -3.31
N TYR A 217 12.89 2.82 -4.36
CA TYR A 217 13.11 2.33 -5.72
C TYR A 217 13.90 3.31 -6.57
N TYR A 218 14.85 2.75 -7.31
CA TYR A 218 15.55 3.40 -8.42
C TYR A 218 15.50 2.49 -9.66
N PRO A 219 15.60 3.03 -10.89
CA PRO A 219 15.50 2.22 -12.10
C PRO A 219 16.46 1.03 -12.16
N TYR A 220 17.65 1.13 -11.56
CA TYR A 220 18.62 0.03 -11.53
C TYR A 220 18.17 -1.18 -10.71
N CYS A 221 17.17 -1.03 -9.82
CA CYS A 221 16.67 -2.12 -8.97
C CYS A 221 16.14 -3.31 -9.79
N GLN A 222 15.69 -3.11 -11.03
CA GLN A 222 15.24 -4.19 -11.92
C GLN A 222 16.38 -5.07 -12.44
N GLY A 223 17.60 -4.54 -12.49
CA GLY A 223 18.76 -5.24 -13.03
C GLY A 223 19.65 -5.90 -11.98
N LEU A 224 19.32 -5.78 -10.69
CA LEU A 224 20.13 -6.34 -9.61
C LEU A 224 20.00 -7.87 -9.56
N GLN A 225 21.12 -8.53 -9.28
CA GLN A 225 21.14 -9.98 -9.07
C GLN A 225 20.41 -10.33 -7.77
N GLU A 226 19.60 -11.39 -7.81
CA GLU A 226 18.93 -11.94 -6.64
C GLU A 226 19.64 -13.20 -6.12
N ILE A 227 19.82 -13.27 -4.80
CA ILE A 227 20.31 -14.46 -4.10
C ILE A 227 19.38 -14.82 -2.95
N THR A 228 19.34 -16.09 -2.56
CA THR A 228 18.56 -16.54 -1.40
C THR A 228 19.29 -16.27 -0.08
N LEU A 229 18.57 -16.38 1.04
CA LEU A 229 19.17 -16.32 2.38
C LEU A 229 20.23 -17.40 2.59
N GLU A 230 20.07 -18.60 2.02
CA GLU A 230 21.06 -19.68 2.10
C GLU A 230 22.34 -19.32 1.35
N ALA A 231 22.21 -18.71 0.17
CA ALA A 231 23.35 -18.25 -0.61
C ALA A 231 24.10 -17.12 0.13
N LEU A 232 23.36 -16.16 0.72
CA LEU A 232 23.95 -15.12 1.57
C LEU A 232 24.72 -15.75 2.75
N SER A 233 24.12 -16.72 3.45
CA SER A 233 24.76 -17.41 4.58
C SER A 233 26.10 -18.06 4.18
N LYS A 234 26.14 -18.75 3.03
CA LYS A 234 27.37 -19.34 2.49
C LYS A 234 28.44 -18.29 2.19
N ILE A 235 28.07 -17.17 1.54
CA ILE A 235 28.99 -16.06 1.25
C ILE A 235 29.57 -15.50 2.54
N LEU A 236 28.75 -15.29 3.56
CA LEU A 236 29.19 -14.74 4.85
C LEU A 236 30.10 -15.72 5.62
N GLN A 237 29.81 -17.02 5.58
CA GLN A 237 30.68 -18.04 6.17
C GLN A 237 32.04 -18.08 5.50
N GLN A 238 32.08 -18.05 4.16
CA GLN A 238 33.32 -18.06 3.39
C GLN A 238 34.18 -16.83 3.70
N LYS A 239 33.59 -15.63 3.77
CA LYS A 239 34.31 -14.39 4.16
C LYS A 239 34.95 -14.48 5.55
N ARG A 240 34.27 -15.10 6.51
CA ARG A 240 34.83 -15.32 7.86
C ARG A 240 36.05 -16.25 7.84
N THR A 241 35.99 -17.33 7.05
CA THR A 241 37.12 -18.27 6.95
C THR A 241 38.33 -17.71 6.20
N THR A 242 38.15 -16.71 5.34
CA THR A 242 39.24 -16.09 4.56
C THR A 242 39.84 -14.84 5.20
N THR A 243 39.32 -14.38 6.35
CA THR A 243 39.92 -13.24 7.08
C THR A 243 41.07 -13.79 7.93
N PRO A 244 42.35 -13.48 7.66
CA PRO A 244 43.46 -13.95 8.48
C PRO A 244 43.27 -13.43 9.91
N ALA A 245 43.48 -14.28 10.91
CA ALA A 245 43.62 -13.80 12.28
C ALA A 245 44.76 -12.79 12.28
N THR A 246 44.47 -11.55 12.69
CA THR A 246 45.49 -10.53 12.90
C THR A 246 46.51 -11.13 13.86
N GLU A 247 47.69 -11.46 13.33
CA GLU A 247 48.82 -11.95 14.10
C GLU A 247 49.23 -10.79 15.01
N VAL A 248 48.87 -10.88 16.28
CA VAL A 248 49.30 -9.93 17.30
C VAL A 248 50.77 -10.22 17.56
N CYS A 249 51.65 -9.45 16.90
CA CYS A 249 53.08 -9.38 17.23
C CYS A 249 53.29 -8.67 18.57
#